data_AF-A0A925Y134-F1
#
_entry.id   AF-A0A925Y134-F1
#
_cell.length_a   1.000
_cell.length_b   1.000
_cell.length_c   1.000
_cell.angle_alpha   90.00
_cell.angle_beta   90.00
_cell.angle_gamma   90.00
#
_symmetry.space_group_name_H-M   'P 1'
#
loop_
_entity.id
_entity.type
_entity.pdbx_description
1 polymer ?
#
loop_
_entity_poly.entity_id
_entity_poly.type
_entity_poly.pdbx_seq_one_letter_code
_entity_poly.pdbx_strand_id
1 'polypeptide(L)'
;MSHDVSHESEHEVDIVEDTIATRFLGIVAGILVVVAAVSIQKLMGWHPISGGVMTGVFGMILGALGTSVRGPIRAAVLGWAGGIAFFMSIAMFVGLRFW
;
A
#
# COMPACT_ATOMS: atom_id res chain seq x y z
N MET A 1 16.07 25.80 -42.69
CA MET A 1 17.04 25.20 -41.75
C MET A 1 16.31 25.05 -40.44
N SER A 2 15.75 23.86 -40.23
CA SER A 2 14.87 23.48 -39.13
C SER A 2 15.67 23.28 -37.85
N HIS A 3 15.27 23.95 -36.78
CA HIS A 3 15.73 23.64 -35.42
C HIS A 3 14.50 23.49 -34.52
N ASP A 4 13.70 22.46 -34.81
CA ASP A 4 12.80 21.87 -33.82
C ASP A 4 13.70 21.09 -32.85
N VAL A 5 14.17 21.77 -31.81
CA VAL A 5 14.75 21.09 -30.64
C VAL A 5 13.56 20.62 -29.82
N SER A 6 13.04 19.45 -30.22
CA SER A 6 12.19 18.63 -29.37
C SER A 6 13.01 18.28 -28.12
N HIS A 7 12.79 19.03 -27.04
CA HIS A 7 13.03 18.52 -25.70
C HIS A 7 12.03 17.38 -25.47
N GLU A 8 12.30 16.23 -26.08
CA GLU A 8 11.86 14.95 -25.54
C GLU A 8 12.50 14.87 -24.16
N SER A 9 11.75 15.32 -23.16
CA SER A 9 11.89 14.80 -21.81
C SER A 9 11.73 13.30 -21.97
N GLU A 10 12.84 12.58 -22.09
CA GLU A 10 12.87 11.15 -21.82
C GLU A 10 12.17 11.02 -20.47
N HIS A 11 10.92 10.59 -20.52
CA HIS A 11 10.24 10.05 -19.36
C HIS A 11 11.08 8.83 -19.04
N GLU A 12 12.11 9.01 -18.21
CA GLU A 12 12.78 7.94 -17.52
C GLU A 12 11.65 7.28 -16.76
N VAL A 13 11.09 6.23 -17.37
CA VAL A 13 10.05 5.42 -16.77
C VAL A 13 10.72 4.94 -15.51
N ASP A 14 10.36 5.51 -14.37
CA ASP A 14 10.90 5.14 -13.06
C ASP A 14 10.43 3.69 -12.84
N ILE A 15 11.21 2.73 -13.36
CA ILE A 15 10.82 1.32 -13.41
C ILE A 15 10.77 0.87 -11.96
N VAL A 16 9.57 0.62 -11.46
CA VAL A 16 9.37 0.09 -10.10
C VAL A 16 10.20 -1.18 -9.94
N GLU A 17 11.14 -1.15 -9.01
CA GLU A 17 12.05 -2.26 -8.69
C GLU A 17 11.30 -3.28 -7.84
N ASP A 18 10.48 -4.08 -8.53
CA ASP A 18 9.71 -5.16 -7.94
C ASP A 18 10.56 -6.44 -7.87
N THR A 19 11.31 -6.59 -6.78
CA THR A 19 12.13 -7.76 -6.46
C THR A 19 11.46 -8.60 -5.37
N ILE A 20 11.88 -9.85 -5.21
CA ILE A 20 11.37 -10.71 -4.13
C ILE A 20 11.54 -10.06 -2.74
N ALA A 21 12.65 -9.33 -2.54
CA ALA A 21 12.91 -8.64 -1.29
C ALA A 21 11.94 -7.47 -1.05
N THR A 22 11.64 -6.66 -2.07
CA THR A 22 10.71 -5.52 -1.94
C THR A 22 9.27 -5.98 -1.76
N ARG A 23 8.88 -7.08 -2.42
CA ARG A 23 7.60 -7.78 -2.19
C ARG A 23 7.47 -8.24 -0.74
N PHE A 24 8.46 -8.98 -0.24
CA PHE A 24 8.44 -9.49 1.13
C PHE A 24 8.36 -8.35 2.14
N LEU A 25 9.17 -7.30 1.96
CA LEU A 25 9.16 -6.13 2.83
C LEU A 25 7.81 -5.41 2.81
N GLY A 26 7.22 -5.25 1.62
CA GLY A 26 5.89 -4.66 1.45
C GLY A 26 4.79 -5.48 2.12
N ILE A 27 4.82 -6.81 1.98
CA ILE A 27 3.85 -7.70 2.65
C ILE A 27 3.97 -7.60 4.17
N VAL A 28 5.20 -7.65 4.71
CA VAL A 28 5.44 -7.51 6.16
C VAL A 28 4.95 -6.14 6.65
N ALA A 29 5.26 -5.06 5.93
CA ALA A 29 4.78 -3.72 6.27
C ALA A 29 3.24 -3.64 6.26
N GLY A 30 2.60 -4.22 5.24
CA GLY A 30 1.13 -4.30 5.15
C GLY A 30 0.50 -5.05 6.32
N ILE A 31 1.06 -6.20 6.70
CA ILE A 31 0.60 -6.96 7.86
C ILE A 31 0.75 -6.15 9.16
N LEU A 32 1.87 -5.46 9.36
CA LEU A 32 2.09 -4.63 10.54
C LEU A 32 1.06 -3.50 10.65
N VAL A 33 0.71 -2.86 9.53
CA VAL A 33 -0.33 -1.82 9.48
C VAL A 33 -1.69 -2.40 9.86
N VAL A 34 -2.02 -3.59 9.34
CA VAL A 34 -3.27 -4.30 9.69
C VAL A 34 -3.31 -4.62 11.18
N VAL A 35 -2.23 -5.19 11.73
CA VAL A 35 -2.13 -5.52 13.16
C VAL A 35 -2.26 -4.27 14.02
N ALA A 36 -1.62 -3.17 13.65
CA ALA A 36 -1.70 -1.90 14.37
C ALA A 36 -3.14 -1.37 14.40
N ALA A 37 -3.81 -1.33 13.24
CA ALA A 37 -5.19 -0.86 13.13
C ALA A 37 -6.18 -1.74 13.91
N VAL A 38 -6.04 -3.07 13.84
CA VAL A 38 -6.87 -4.01 14.61
C VAL A 38 -6.59 -3.87 16.12
N SER A 39 -5.33 -3.68 16.52
CA SER A 39 -4.98 -3.49 17.93
C SER A 39 -5.61 -2.22 18.49
N ILE A 40 -5.58 -1.12 17.73
CA ILE A 40 -6.26 0.14 18.10
C ILE A 40 -7.77 -0.10 18.21
N GLN A 41 -8.38 -0.78 17.24
CA GLN A 41 -9.81 -1.11 17.27
C GLN A 41 -10.19 -1.93 18.52
N LYS A 42 -9.37 -2.92 18.89
CA LYS A 42 -9.58 -3.73 20.10
C LYS A 42 -9.43 -2.92 21.38
N LEU A 43 -8.41 -2.05 21.47
CA LEU A 43 -8.18 -1.19 22.64
C LEU A 43 -9.30 -0.17 22.86
N MET A 44 -9.88 0.36 21.78
CA MET A 44 -10.96 1.35 21.86
C MET A 44 -12.35 0.72 22.02
N GLY A 45 -12.46 -0.62 22.01
CA GLY A 45 -13.74 -1.32 22.12
C GLY A 45 -14.69 -1.08 20.95
N TRP A 46 -14.17 -0.67 19.80
CA TRP A 46 -14.99 -0.33 18.64
C TRP A 46 -15.57 -1.56 17.95
N HIS A 47 -16.67 -1.37 17.21
CA HIS A 47 -17.29 -2.44 16.46
C HIS A 47 -16.28 -3.07 15.46
N PRO A 48 -16.22 -4.41 15.30
CA PRO A 48 -15.19 -5.07 14.47
C PRO A 48 -15.12 -4.57 13.02
N ILE A 49 -16.26 -4.13 12.46
CA ILE A 49 -16.34 -3.53 11.12
C ILE A 49 -15.46 -2.28 11.01
N SER A 50 -15.33 -1.48 12.07
CA SER A 50 -14.48 -0.29 12.07
C SER A 50 -13.00 -0.61 11.81
N GLY A 51 -12.51 -1.76 12.28
CA GLY A 51 -11.15 -2.23 12.02
C GLY A 51 -10.93 -2.55 10.54
N GLY A 52 -11.94 -3.17 9.89
CA GLY A 52 -11.95 -3.37 8.45
C GLY A 52 -11.93 -2.05 7.69
N VAL A 53 -12.81 -1.10 8.03
CA VAL A 53 -12.84 0.21 7.37
C VAL A 53 -11.53 0.97 7.52
N MET A 54 -10.95 0.99 8.72
CA MET A 54 -9.65 1.66 8.97
C MET A 54 -8.53 1.02 8.14
N THR A 55 -8.42 -0.31 8.17
CA THR A 55 -7.39 -1.01 7.39
C THR A 55 -7.57 -0.80 5.88
N GLY A 56 -8.80 -0.71 5.40
CA GLY A 56 -9.10 -0.43 4.00
C GLY A 56 -8.68 0.97 3.59
N VAL A 57 -8.99 1.97 4.42
CA VAL A 57 -8.57 3.37 4.21
C VAL A 57 -7.04 3.49 4.25
N PHE A 58 -6.38 2.87 5.24
CA PHE A 58 -4.91 2.87 5.30
C PHE A 58 -4.29 2.14 4.09
N GLY A 59 -4.89 1.04 3.64
CA GLY A 59 -4.45 0.34 2.44
C GLY A 59 -4.53 1.21 1.18
N MET A 60 -5.63 1.93 0.98
CA MET A 60 -5.76 2.88 -0.13
C MET A 60 -4.73 4.01 -0.04
N ILE A 61 -4.53 4.59 1.15
CA ILE A 61 -3.56 5.68 1.36
C ILE A 61 -2.15 5.19 1.05
N LEU A 62 -1.73 4.03 1.58
CA LEU A 62 -0.40 3.49 1.33
C LEU A 62 -0.19 3.12 -0.13
N GLY A 63 -1.20 2.52 -0.78
CA GLY A 63 -1.16 2.24 -2.21
C GLY A 63 -1.02 3.50 -3.06
N ALA A 64 -1.79 4.54 -2.75
CA ALA A 64 -1.71 5.85 -3.43
C ALA A 64 -0.40 6.58 -3.13
N LEU A 65 0.14 6.49 -1.90
CA LEU A 65 1.45 7.03 -1.58
C LEU A 65 2.56 6.33 -2.37
N GLY A 66 2.39 5.03 -2.66
CA GLY A 66 3.28 4.27 -3.53
C GLY A 66 3.43 4.89 -4.93
N THR A 67 2.43 5.60 -5.44
CA THR A 67 2.51 6.28 -6.76
C THR A 67 3.15 7.67 -6.67
N SER A 68 3.38 8.19 -5.47
CA SER A 68 3.85 9.55 -5.23
C SER A 68 5.25 9.64 -4.63
N VAL A 69 5.83 8.51 -4.17
CA VAL A 69 7.20 8.46 -3.65
C VAL A 69 8.22 8.38 -4.77
N ARG A 70 9.26 9.21 -4.67
CA ARG A 70 10.46 9.11 -5.52
C ARG A 70 11.33 7.96 -5.01
N GLY A 71 11.52 6.94 -5.84
CA GLY A 71 12.34 5.77 -5.54
C GLY A 71 11.64 4.47 -5.91
N PRO A 72 12.18 3.68 -6.86
CA PRO A 72 11.51 2.49 -7.41
C PRO A 72 11.25 1.41 -6.36
N ILE A 73 12.15 1.26 -5.38
CA ILE A 73 12.01 0.34 -4.24
C ILE A 73 10.87 0.75 -3.31
N ARG A 74 10.75 2.05 -2.99
CA ARG A 74 9.76 2.54 -2.03
C ARG A 74 8.35 2.46 -2.61
N ALA A 75 8.22 2.74 -3.91
CA ALA A 75 6.97 2.57 -4.64
C ALA A 75 6.49 1.11 -4.61
N ALA A 76 7.38 0.15 -4.85
CA ALA A 76 7.06 -1.28 -4.78
C ALA A 76 6.58 -1.69 -3.37
N VAL A 77 7.34 -1.32 -2.33
CA VAL A 77 7.03 -1.68 -0.93
C VAL A 77 5.68 -1.11 -0.50
N LEU A 78 5.41 0.16 -0.80
CA LEU A 78 4.14 0.81 -0.47
C LEU A 78 2.95 0.25 -1.27
N GLY A 79 3.16 -0.11 -2.54
CA GLY A 79 2.16 -0.78 -3.36
C GLY A 79 1.74 -2.13 -2.77
N TRP A 80 2.71 -2.96 -2.39
CA TRP A 80 2.45 -4.25 -1.74
C TRP A 80 1.83 -4.09 -0.35
N ALA A 81 2.32 -3.14 0.47
CA ALA A 81 1.75 -2.86 1.78
C ALA A 81 0.29 -2.40 1.68
N GLY A 82 -0.01 -1.49 0.74
CA GLY A 82 -1.35 -0.99 0.47
C GLY A 82 -2.29 -2.09 -0.03
N GLY A 83 -1.83 -2.91 -0.97
CA GLY A 83 -2.58 -4.05 -1.48
C GLY A 83 -2.95 -5.05 -0.39
N ILE A 84 -1.99 -5.46 0.44
CA ILE A 84 -2.23 -6.40 1.55
C ILE A 84 -3.21 -5.84 2.56
N ALA A 85 -3.04 -4.57 2.97
CA ALA A 85 -3.96 -3.94 3.92
C ALA A 85 -5.38 -3.81 3.36
N PHE A 86 -5.52 -3.50 2.07
CA PHE A 86 -6.81 -3.42 1.40
C PHE A 86 -7.52 -4.78 1.28
N PHE A 87 -6.81 -5.83 0.84
CA PHE A 87 -7.39 -7.17 0.76
C PHE A 87 -7.72 -7.75 2.14
N MET A 88 -6.91 -7.46 3.16
CA MET A 88 -7.25 -7.85 4.54
C MET A 88 -8.48 -7.12 5.07
N SER A 89 -8.66 -5.85 4.73
CA SER A 89 -9.90 -5.13 5.04
C SER A 89 -11.13 -5.82 4.47
N ILE A 90 -11.06 -6.25 3.20
CA ILE A 90 -12.15 -7.01 2.56
C ILE A 90 -12.38 -8.34 3.29
N ALA A 91 -11.32 -9.09 3.60
CA ALA A 91 -11.42 -10.34 4.33
C ALA A 91 -12.09 -10.16 5.71
N MET A 92 -11.69 -9.13 6.45
CA MET A 92 -12.29 -8.76 7.74
C MET A 92 -13.76 -8.36 7.60
N PHE A 93 -14.11 -7.65 6.53
CA PHE A 93 -15.49 -7.25 6.25
C PHE A 93 -16.41 -8.42 5.91
N VAL A 94 -15.92 -9.41 5.14
CA VAL A 94 -16.64 -10.65 4.80
C VAL A 94 -16.75 -11.60 6.00
N GLY A 95 -16.14 -11.25 7.13
CA GLY A 95 -16.32 -12.00 8.37
C GLY A 95 -15.35 -13.18 8.52
N LEU A 96 -14.22 -13.19 7.79
CA LEU A 96 -13.04 -13.92 8.24
C LEU A 96 -12.54 -13.26 9.53
N ARG A 97 -13.22 -13.60 10.62
CA ARG A 97 -12.80 -13.29 11.98
C ARG A 97 -11.54 -14.12 12.21
N PHE A 98 -10.38 -13.51 11.97
CA PHE A 98 -9.14 -13.91 12.62
C PHE A 98 -9.38 -13.67 14.11
N TRP A 99 -9.85 -14.73 14.77
CA TRP A 99 -10.27 -14.77 16.15
C TRP A 99 -9.09 -14.41 17.06
#